data_AF-B5DUV4-F1
#
_entry.id   AF-B5DUV4-F1
#
_cell.length_a   1.000
_cell.length_b   1.000
_cell.length_c   1.000
_cell.angle_alpha   90.00
_cell.angle_beta   90.00
_cell.angle_gamma   90.00
#
_symmetry.space_group_name_H-M   'P 1'
#
loop_
_entity.id
_entity.type
_entity.pdbx_description
1 polymer ?
#
loop_
_entity_poly.entity_id
_entity_poly.type
_entity_poly.pdbx_seq_one_letter_code
_entity_poly.pdbx_strand_id
1 'polypeptide(L)'
;MGDQELQNTINIEVDDDGNETYCLYGKCHYCNEEETVCGDEKHNIEGVFIYIVPGTLAKRRSPWQRTYKEDRRAPWEDDMTYCKSLKNKMETIRLLDLIDVAIFDYLIQNGDRHHYETREERVVLIDNGKAFGNPNKDHLDILAPLYQCCL
;
A
#
# COMPACT_ATOMS: atom_id res chain seq x y z
N MET A 1 -4.74 21.28 21.82
CA MET A 1 -4.66 22.15 20.63
C MET A 1 -4.46 21.22 19.44
N GLY A 2 -5.31 21.35 18.41
CA GLY A 2 -5.21 20.54 17.20
C GLY A 2 -4.06 21.00 16.30
N ASP A 3 -3.70 20.17 15.34
CA ASP A 3 -2.72 20.51 14.31
C ASP A 3 -3.25 21.65 13.42
N GLN A 4 -2.54 22.77 13.38
CA GLN A 4 -2.95 23.96 12.62
C GLN A 4 -2.96 23.70 11.11
N GLU A 5 -2.06 22.84 10.62
CA GLU A 5 -1.99 22.48 9.20
C GLU A 5 -3.25 21.74 8.77
N LEU A 6 -3.73 20.80 9.59
CA LEU A 6 -4.98 20.10 9.32
C LEU A 6 -6.20 21.04 9.41
N GLN A 7 -6.25 21.88 10.45
CA GLN A 7 -7.36 22.81 10.66
C GLN A 7 -7.56 23.76 9.47
N ASN A 8 -6.47 24.20 8.85
CA ASN A 8 -6.52 25.11 7.70
C ASN A 8 -7.09 24.46 6.42
N THR A 9 -7.28 23.14 6.40
CA THR A 9 -7.82 22.39 5.26
C THR A 9 -9.29 21.97 5.44
N ILE A 10 -9.91 22.37 6.55
CA ILE A 10 -11.32 22.07 6.83
C ILE A 10 -12.20 23.10 6.12
N ASN A 11 -13.12 22.61 5.30
CA ASN A 11 -14.09 23.41 4.56
C ASN A 11 -15.52 23.02 5.00
N ILE A 12 -16.44 23.99 4.94
CA ILE A 12 -17.86 23.77 5.20
C ILE A 12 -18.60 23.98 3.88
N GLU A 13 -19.22 22.92 3.40
CA GLU A 13 -20.11 22.96 2.24
C GLU A 13 -21.55 23.12 2.72
N VAL A 14 -22.34 23.95 2.03
CA VAL A 14 -23.74 24.20 2.38
C VAL A 14 -24.59 23.84 1.17
N ASP A 15 -25.55 22.94 1.36
CA ASP A 15 -26.48 22.55 0.31
C ASP A 15 -27.61 23.58 0.09
N ASP A 16 -28.43 23.38 -0.94
CA ASP A 16 -29.55 24.27 -1.28
C ASP A 16 -30.62 24.33 -0.18
N ASP A 17 -30.68 23.33 0.70
CA ASP A 17 -31.60 23.25 1.85
C ASP A 17 -31.01 23.89 3.11
N GLY A 18 -29.76 24.34 3.08
CA GLY A 18 -29.05 24.99 4.17
C GLY A 18 -28.37 24.03 5.15
N ASN A 19 -28.22 22.75 4.81
CA ASN A 19 -27.47 21.80 5.64
C ASN A 19 -25.97 21.98 5.42
N GLU A 20 -25.24 22.03 6.54
CA GLU A 20 -23.77 22.10 6.53
C GLU A 20 -23.16 20.70 6.45
N THR A 21 -22.13 20.54 5.62
CA THR A 21 -21.28 19.35 5.57
C THR A 21 -19.83 19.75 5.82
N TYR A 22 -19.20 19.09 6.78
CA TYR A 22 -17.80 19.35 7.14
C TYR A 22 -16.90 18.41 6.33
N CYS A 23 -16.00 19.00 5.56
CA CYS A 23 -15.06 18.30 4.70
C CYS A 23 -13.62 18.69 5.04
N LEU A 24 -12.67 17.80 4.77
CA LEU A 24 -11.24 18.08 4.93
C LEU A 24 -10.40 17.30 3.91
N TYR A 25 -9.25 17.84 3.54
CA TYR A 25 -8.31 17.14 2.65
C TYR A 25 -6.90 16.98 3.25
N GLY A 26 -6.49 17.80 4.22
CA GLY A 26 -5.19 17.69 4.88
C GLY A 26 -4.00 18.00 3.95
N LYS A 27 -2.79 17.58 4.36
CA LYS A 27 -1.57 17.79 3.57
C LYS A 27 -0.79 16.49 3.40
N CYS A 28 -0.79 15.98 2.18
CA CYS A 28 -0.11 14.76 1.78
C CYS A 28 0.20 14.78 0.28
N HIS A 29 0.75 13.69 -0.27
CA HIS A 29 1.15 13.64 -1.67
C HIS A 29 -0.03 13.77 -2.66
N TYR A 30 -1.22 13.30 -2.30
CA TYR A 30 -2.43 13.34 -3.15
C TYR A 30 -3.52 14.28 -2.63
N CYS A 31 -3.32 14.88 -1.45
CA CYS A 31 -4.32 15.70 -0.77
C CYS A 31 -4.45 17.07 -1.46
N ASN A 32 -5.67 17.42 -1.87
CA ASN A 32 -6.00 18.70 -2.49
C ASN A 32 -7.51 19.01 -2.34
N GLU A 33 -7.92 20.21 -2.72
CA GLU A 33 -9.31 20.69 -2.57
C GLU A 33 -10.34 19.91 -3.41
N GLU A 34 -9.92 19.20 -4.46
CA GLU A 34 -10.78 18.35 -5.30
C GLU A 34 -10.95 16.93 -4.72
N GLU A 35 -10.13 16.54 -3.75
CA GLU A 35 -10.06 15.18 -3.16
C GLU A 35 -10.34 15.23 -1.65
N THR A 36 -11.52 15.72 -1.28
CA THR A 36 -11.94 15.91 0.12
C THR A 36 -12.63 14.69 0.72
N VAL A 37 -12.44 14.47 2.02
CA VAL A 37 -13.20 13.53 2.83
C VAL A 37 -14.24 14.31 3.63
N CYS A 38 -15.52 14.00 3.41
CA CYS A 38 -16.65 14.67 4.06
C CYS A 38 -17.33 13.75 5.08
N GLY A 39 -17.87 14.34 6.13
CA GLY A 39 -18.66 13.61 7.12
C GLY A 39 -20.05 13.23 6.61
N ASP A 40 -20.70 12.29 7.31
CA ASP A 40 -22.12 11.98 7.12
C ASP A 40 -23.05 13.14 7.58
N GLU A 41 -24.36 12.91 7.57
CA GLU A 41 -25.38 13.87 8.04
C GLU A 41 -25.17 14.36 9.49
N LYS A 42 -24.38 13.63 10.29
CA LYS A 42 -24.01 13.96 11.68
C LYS A 42 -22.54 14.38 11.80
N HIS A 43 -21.89 14.61 10.67
CA HIS A 43 -20.48 14.98 10.53
C HIS A 43 -19.48 13.92 11.03
N ASN A 44 -19.87 12.65 11.05
CA ASN A 44 -18.96 11.55 11.36
C ASN A 44 -18.19 11.11 10.10
N ILE A 45 -16.91 10.79 10.27
CA ILE A 45 -16.08 10.18 9.23
C ILE A 45 -15.79 8.74 9.61
N GLU A 46 -16.07 7.81 8.70
CA GLU A 46 -15.67 6.41 8.84
C GLU A 46 -14.18 6.25 8.48
N GLY A 47 -13.47 5.41 9.24
CA GLY A 47 -12.07 5.13 8.97
C GLY A 47 -11.56 3.93 9.74
N VAL A 48 -10.29 3.63 9.55
CA VAL A 48 -9.61 2.50 10.20
C VAL A 48 -8.61 3.02 11.22
N PHE A 49 -8.69 2.51 12.45
CA PHE A 49 -7.67 2.73 13.46
C PHE A 49 -6.62 1.62 13.40
N ILE A 50 -5.40 1.99 13.04
CA ILE A 50 -4.26 1.06 12.95
C ILE A 50 -3.38 1.27 14.18
N TYR A 51 -3.07 0.18 14.88
CA TYR A 51 -2.17 0.23 16.03
C TYR A 51 -0.73 0.47 15.58
N ILE A 52 -0.08 1.47 16.18
CA ILE A 52 1.33 1.76 15.92
C ILE A 52 2.18 0.68 16.60
N VAL A 53 2.93 -0.07 15.79
CA VAL A 53 3.87 -1.07 16.31
C VAL A 53 5.06 -0.34 16.96
N PRO A 54 5.30 -0.50 18.27
CA PRO A 54 6.41 0.15 18.93
C PRO A 54 7.74 -0.45 18.51
N GLY A 55 8.76 0.40 18.38
CA GLY A 55 10.12 0.04 17.96
C GLY A 55 10.42 0.42 16.53
N THR A 56 11.58 -0.01 16.03
CA THR A 56 12.01 0.24 14.66
C THR A 56 11.73 -0.97 13.78
N LEU A 57 11.37 -0.71 12.54
CA LEU A 57 11.22 -1.73 11.49
C LEU A 57 12.34 -1.53 10.46
N ALA A 58 13.02 -2.60 10.10
CA ALA A 58 14.03 -2.54 9.05
C ALA A 58 13.35 -2.57 7.69
N LYS A 59 13.35 -1.44 6.99
CA LYS A 59 12.79 -1.31 5.65
C LYS A 59 13.74 -1.85 4.59
N ARG A 60 13.22 -2.70 3.70
CA ARG A 60 13.95 -3.31 2.57
C ARG A 60 13.17 -3.09 1.28
N ARG A 61 13.89 -2.96 0.17
CA ARG A 61 13.27 -2.84 -1.16
C ARG A 61 12.83 -4.23 -1.63
N SER A 62 11.61 -4.34 -2.15
CA SER A 62 11.12 -5.58 -2.74
C SER A 62 11.90 -5.88 -4.03
N PRO A 63 12.44 -7.10 -4.24
CA PRO A 63 13.07 -7.49 -5.49
C PRO A 63 12.10 -7.47 -6.68
N TRP A 64 10.80 -7.61 -6.42
CA TRP A 64 9.71 -7.59 -7.40
C TRP A 64 8.95 -6.26 -7.41
N GLN A 65 9.57 -5.17 -6.95
CA GLN A 65 8.98 -3.84 -7.07
C GLN A 65 8.71 -3.48 -8.54
N ARG A 66 7.54 -2.89 -8.81
CA ARG A 66 7.17 -2.27 -10.10
C ARG A 66 7.93 -0.95 -10.33
N THR A 67 8.11 -0.56 -11.58
CA THR A 67 8.83 0.66 -11.98
C THR A 67 8.02 1.95 -11.87
N TYR A 68 6.68 1.86 -11.68
CA TYR A 68 5.74 2.98 -11.59
C TYR A 68 5.91 4.02 -12.73
N LYS A 69 6.35 3.56 -13.90
CA LYS A 69 6.54 4.34 -15.12
C LYS A 69 5.97 3.56 -16.29
N GLU A 70 5.11 4.19 -17.08
CA GLU A 70 4.40 3.52 -18.17
C GLU A 70 5.33 2.99 -19.28
N ASP A 71 6.45 3.68 -19.51
CA ASP A 71 7.41 3.38 -20.58
C ASP A 71 8.56 2.45 -20.13
N ARG A 72 8.55 1.98 -18.88
CA ARG A 72 9.66 1.23 -18.32
C ARG A 72 9.16 -0.02 -17.62
N ARG A 73 9.65 -1.18 -18.02
CA ARG A 73 9.42 -2.46 -17.35
C ARG A 73 10.48 -2.74 -16.28
N ALA A 74 10.09 -3.46 -15.24
CA ALA A 74 10.99 -3.94 -14.21
C ALA A 74 11.72 -5.20 -14.68
N PRO A 75 12.97 -5.46 -14.25
CA PRO A 75 13.75 -6.60 -14.72
C PRO A 75 13.06 -7.97 -14.52
N TRP A 76 12.30 -8.12 -13.44
CA TRP A 76 11.57 -9.35 -13.16
C TRP A 76 10.39 -9.59 -14.11
N GLU A 77 9.88 -8.56 -14.79
CA GLU A 77 8.80 -8.68 -15.78
C GLU A 77 9.31 -9.26 -17.11
N ASP A 78 10.61 -9.13 -17.38
CA ASP A 78 11.24 -9.57 -18.63
C ASP A 78 12.02 -10.88 -18.48
N ASP A 79 12.41 -11.25 -17.26
CA ASP A 79 13.20 -12.45 -16.98
C ASP A 79 12.45 -13.42 -16.06
N MET A 80 11.89 -14.49 -16.64
CA MET A 80 11.25 -15.57 -15.87
C MET A 80 12.21 -16.34 -14.96
N THR A 81 13.52 -16.21 -15.17
CA THR A 81 14.56 -16.80 -14.31
C THR A 81 15.11 -15.83 -13.27
N TYR A 82 14.52 -14.64 -13.13
CA TYR A 82 14.99 -13.57 -12.26
C TYR A 82 15.26 -14.03 -10.82
N CYS A 83 14.39 -14.88 -10.24
CA CYS A 83 14.60 -15.40 -8.89
C CYS A 83 15.89 -16.20 -8.73
N LYS A 84 16.41 -16.87 -9.78
CA LYS A 84 17.70 -17.57 -9.72
C LYS A 84 18.84 -16.62 -9.37
N SER A 85 18.78 -15.37 -9.86
CA SER A 85 19.78 -14.34 -9.54
C SER A 85 19.70 -13.86 -8.08
N LEU A 86 18.55 -14.03 -7.43
CA LEU A 86 18.31 -13.65 -6.05
C LEU A 86 18.74 -14.73 -5.05
N LYS A 87 18.69 -16.01 -5.42
CA LYS A 87 19.09 -17.14 -4.55
C LYS A 87 20.53 -17.02 -4.02
N ASN A 88 21.42 -16.32 -4.74
CA ASN A 88 22.80 -16.07 -4.31
C ASN A 88 22.98 -14.75 -3.53
N LYS A 89 21.96 -13.91 -3.45
CA LYS A 89 22.00 -12.56 -2.85
C LYS A 89 21.16 -12.42 -1.60
N MET A 90 20.31 -13.41 -1.31
CA MET A 90 19.32 -13.38 -0.25
C MET A 90 19.22 -14.77 0.38
N GLU A 91 18.96 -14.81 1.68
CA GLU A 91 18.72 -16.08 2.37
C GLU A 91 17.45 -16.76 1.88
N THR A 92 17.47 -18.10 1.82
CA THR A 92 16.33 -18.91 1.41
C THR A 92 15.08 -18.60 2.26
N ILE A 93 15.24 -18.39 3.57
CA ILE A 93 14.11 -18.07 4.46
C ILE A 93 13.43 -16.76 4.06
N ARG A 94 14.20 -15.74 3.70
CA ARG A 94 13.63 -14.47 3.24
C ARG A 94 12.93 -14.61 1.89
N LEU A 95 13.45 -15.45 0.99
CA LEU A 95 12.75 -15.74 -0.27
C LEU A 95 11.40 -16.42 -0.01
N LEU A 96 11.35 -17.37 0.92
CA LEU A 96 10.10 -18.02 1.33
C LEU A 96 9.12 -17.02 1.95
N ASP A 97 9.59 -16.15 2.86
CA ASP A 97 8.74 -15.08 3.43
C ASP A 97 8.16 -14.18 2.33
N LEU A 98 8.93 -13.84 1.29
CA LEU A 98 8.46 -13.01 0.18
C LEU A 98 7.49 -13.74 -0.75
N ILE A 99 7.55 -15.07 -0.84
CA ILE A 99 6.54 -15.88 -1.54
C ILE A 99 5.23 -15.86 -0.74
N ASP A 100 5.29 -16.02 0.58
CA ASP A 100 4.10 -15.93 1.44
C ASP A 100 3.46 -14.54 1.36
N VAL A 101 4.27 -13.48 1.37
CA VAL A 101 3.80 -12.10 1.15
C VAL A 101 3.13 -11.97 -0.21
N ALA A 102 3.70 -12.54 -1.28
CA ALA A 102 3.12 -12.47 -2.61
C ALA A 102 1.77 -13.20 -2.72
N ILE A 103 1.61 -14.34 -2.04
CA ILE A 103 0.33 -15.05 -1.96
C ILE A 103 -0.70 -14.19 -1.20
N PHE A 104 -0.32 -13.63 -0.06
CA PHE A 104 -1.17 -12.72 0.70
C PHE A 104 -1.60 -11.51 -0.14
N ASP A 105 -0.64 -10.85 -0.79
CA ASP A 105 -0.88 -9.69 -1.65
C ASP A 105 -1.75 -10.03 -2.84
N TYR A 106 -1.60 -11.23 -3.43
CA TYR A 106 -2.47 -11.69 -4.50
C TYR A 106 -3.91 -11.86 -4.00
N LEU A 107 -4.12 -12.49 -2.84
CA LEU A 107 -5.46 -12.69 -2.29
C LEU A 107 -6.21 -11.38 -2.02
N ILE A 108 -5.49 -10.33 -1.62
CA ILE A 108 -6.07 -9.01 -1.36
C ILE A 108 -5.93 -8.05 -2.57
N GLN A 109 -5.35 -8.53 -3.68
CA GLN A 109 -5.03 -7.76 -4.88
C GLN A 109 -4.20 -6.48 -4.62
N ASN A 110 -3.23 -6.55 -3.70
CA ASN A 110 -2.31 -5.45 -3.41
C ASN A 110 -1.04 -5.52 -4.28
N GLY A 111 -1.06 -4.84 -5.42
CA GLY A 111 0.08 -4.76 -6.33
C GLY A 111 1.14 -3.71 -5.98
N ASP A 112 1.09 -3.10 -4.79
CA ASP A 112 1.93 -1.95 -4.41
C ASP A 112 3.05 -2.28 -3.42
N ARG A 113 3.40 -3.57 -3.25
CA ARG A 113 4.47 -4.05 -2.36
C ARG A 113 5.87 -3.69 -2.88
N HIS A 114 6.19 -2.41 -2.90
CA HIS A 114 7.50 -1.91 -3.33
C HIS A 114 8.60 -2.04 -2.28
N HIS A 115 8.19 -2.16 -1.01
CA HIS A 115 9.05 -2.33 0.14
C HIS A 115 8.42 -3.40 1.05
N TYR A 116 9.25 -3.98 1.88
CA TYR A 116 8.80 -4.82 2.99
C TYR A 116 9.62 -4.48 4.23
N GLU A 117 8.98 -4.64 5.38
CA GLU A 117 9.53 -4.33 6.67
C GLU A 117 9.82 -5.61 7.44
N THR A 118 10.90 -5.62 8.23
CA THR A 118 11.24 -6.77 9.06
C THR A 118 11.48 -6.39 10.51
N ARG A 119 11.13 -7.31 11.41
CA ARG A 119 11.48 -7.28 12.83
C ARG A 119 11.96 -8.67 13.25
N GLU A 120 13.14 -8.75 13.85
CA GLU A 120 13.74 -10.04 14.25
C GLU A 120 13.75 -11.04 13.08
N GLU A 121 14.16 -10.57 11.91
CA GLU A 121 14.20 -11.29 10.62
C GLU A 121 12.87 -11.73 10.01
N ARG A 122 11.74 -11.57 10.71
CA ARG A 122 10.39 -11.84 10.17
C ARG A 122 9.83 -10.66 9.40
N VAL A 123 9.15 -10.93 8.29
CA VAL A 123 8.43 -9.91 7.53
C VAL A 123 7.15 -9.48 8.27
N VAL A 124 6.87 -8.17 8.25
CA VAL A 124 5.68 -7.56 8.82
C VAL A 124 4.80 -7.02 7.69
N LEU A 125 3.53 -7.42 7.66
CA LEU A 125 2.56 -7.05 6.61
C LEU A 125 1.86 -5.73 6.94
N ILE A 126 2.49 -4.60 6.63
CA ILE A 126 1.93 -3.24 6.84
C ILE A 126 1.59 -2.56 5.51
N ASP A 127 0.98 -1.38 5.58
CA ASP A 127 0.65 -0.52 4.43
C ASP A 127 -0.18 -1.23 3.35
N ASN A 128 -1.25 -1.93 3.76
CA ASN A 128 -2.12 -2.71 2.89
C ASN A 128 -3.30 -1.90 2.29
N GLY A 129 -3.28 -0.58 2.38
CA GLY A 129 -4.41 0.30 2.02
C GLY A 129 -4.77 0.33 0.53
N LYS A 130 -3.91 -0.22 -0.35
CA LYS A 130 -4.17 -0.34 -1.80
C LYS A 130 -4.76 -1.69 -2.21
N ALA A 131 -5.15 -2.50 -1.23
CA ALA A 131 -5.87 -3.75 -1.45
C ALA A 131 -7.34 -3.54 -1.84
N PHE A 132 -7.98 -4.59 -2.34
CA PHE A 132 -9.44 -4.68 -2.58
C PHE A 132 -10.05 -3.61 -3.50
N GLY A 133 -9.25 -2.94 -4.33
CA GLY A 133 -9.73 -1.86 -5.22
C GLY A 133 -10.63 -2.33 -6.38
N ASN A 134 -10.56 -3.61 -6.77
CA ASN A 134 -11.43 -4.17 -7.81
C ASN A 134 -11.70 -5.67 -7.57
N PRO A 135 -12.93 -6.08 -7.22
CA PRO A 135 -13.25 -7.48 -6.93
C PRO A 135 -13.37 -8.38 -8.17
N ASN A 136 -13.37 -7.81 -9.38
CA ASN A 136 -13.58 -8.54 -10.64
C ASN A 136 -12.29 -8.67 -11.46
N LYS A 137 -11.14 -8.34 -10.89
CA LYS A 137 -9.86 -8.33 -11.60
C LYS A 137 -8.76 -8.98 -10.76
N ASP A 138 -8.19 -10.03 -11.30
CA ASP A 138 -7.03 -10.71 -10.73
C ASP A 138 -5.73 -10.24 -11.41
N HIS A 139 -4.76 -9.81 -10.61
CA HIS A 139 -3.44 -9.38 -11.03
C HIS A 139 -2.42 -10.51 -10.82
N LEU A 140 -2.34 -11.43 -11.77
CA LEU A 140 -1.46 -12.61 -11.69
C LEU A 140 0.03 -12.27 -11.56
N ASP A 141 0.45 -11.08 -11.99
CA ASP A 141 1.84 -10.63 -11.89
C ASP A 141 2.29 -10.45 -10.42
N ILE A 142 1.36 -10.26 -9.48
CA ILE A 142 1.66 -10.24 -8.03
C ILE A 142 2.28 -11.57 -7.59
N LEU A 143 1.91 -12.69 -8.21
CA LEU A 143 2.46 -14.02 -7.92
C LEU A 143 3.83 -14.27 -8.57
N ALA A 144 4.49 -13.27 -9.18
CA ALA A 144 5.83 -13.41 -9.75
C ALA A 144 6.85 -14.07 -8.81
N PRO A 145 6.92 -13.72 -7.51
CA PRO A 145 7.82 -14.42 -6.59
C PRO A 145 7.56 -15.93 -6.52
N LEU A 146 6.29 -16.34 -6.48
CA LEU A 146 5.90 -17.76 -6.40
C LEU A 146 6.31 -18.52 -7.67
N TYR A 147 5.86 -18.07 -8.84
CA TYR A 147 6.08 -18.83 -10.08
C TYR A 147 7.50 -18.70 -10.66
N GLN A 148 8.29 -17.68 -10.27
CA GLN A 148 9.69 -17.56 -10.70
C GLN A 148 10.65 -18.32 -9.79
N CYS A 149 10.36 -18.41 -8.48
CA CYS A 149 11.23 -19.09 -7.54
C CYS A 149 11.04 -20.61 -7.51
N CYS A 150 9.78 -21.07 -7.68
CA CYS A 150 9.37 -22.48 -7.64
C CYS A 150 10.03 -23.24 -6.47
N LEU A 151 9.90 -22.70 -5.26
CA LEU A 151 10.42 -23.28 -4.02
C LEU A 151 9.30 -23.95 -3.22
#